data_AF-A0AAJ1TTA6-F1
#
_entry.id   AF-A0AAJ1TTA6-F1
#
_cell.length_a   1.000
_cell.length_b   1.000
_cell.length_c   1.000
_cell.angle_alpha   90.00
_cell.angle_beta   90.00
_cell.angle_gamma   90.00
#
_symmetry.space_group_name_H-M   'P 1'
#
loop_
_entity.id
_entity.type
_entity.pdbx_description
1 polymer ?
#
loop_
_entity_poly.entity_id
_entity_poly.type
_entity_poly.pdbx_seq_one_letter_code
_entity_poly.pdbx_strand_id
1 'polypeptide(L)'
;MYRTLSALLLANLALGGPAQAHRLWMQPSATVLSGVEAWATVDAAVSNDLFVFEFNPLRLDGLTVTGPDGTPVKIENPATGRLRSTFDLHLTKPGTYRASEAGEFLFASYLLDGQQKRWRGRAEELERVVPKEATDVRITQAQNRTETFLTLGKPNTEALKPTGRGLELRPETHPNNLVAGEVARFALLLDGAPASNVDVEIVRGGGRYRNKIGEIKLKTGADGTFSVTWPEAGLYWLGAEVQDDKATVPKARRRAVYNATLEVLPP
;
A
#
# COMPACT_ATOMS: atom_id res chain seq x y z
N MET A 1 -63.51 -4.11 -2.61
CA MET A 1 -62.92 -2.85 -2.09
C MET A 1 -61.51 -3.18 -1.62
N TYR A 2 -60.53 -2.43 -2.11
CA TYR A 2 -59.10 -2.73 -2.20
C TYR A 2 -58.37 -2.85 -0.86
N ARG A 3 -57.37 -3.74 -0.78
CA ARG A 3 -55.96 -3.40 -0.46
C ARG A 3 -55.09 -4.66 -0.37
N THR A 4 -54.48 -5.05 -1.49
CA THR A 4 -53.29 -5.89 -1.54
C THR A 4 -52.08 -5.04 -1.15
N LEU A 5 -51.46 -5.33 0.00
CA LEU A 5 -50.17 -4.77 0.40
C LEU A 5 -49.06 -5.60 -0.23
N SER A 6 -48.51 -5.13 -1.35
CA SER A 6 -47.25 -5.64 -1.91
C SER A 6 -46.09 -5.07 -1.08
N ALA A 7 -45.48 -5.91 -0.24
CA ALA A 7 -44.21 -5.58 0.40
C ALA A 7 -43.08 -5.80 -0.62
N LEU A 8 -42.56 -4.71 -1.17
CA LEU A 8 -41.33 -4.72 -1.96
C LEU A 8 -40.14 -4.91 -1.00
N LEU A 9 -39.63 -6.13 -0.90
CA LEU A 9 -38.38 -6.40 -0.20
C LEU A 9 -37.23 -6.02 -1.15
N LEU A 10 -36.73 -4.78 -1.05
CA LEU A 10 -35.44 -4.41 -1.66
C LEU A 10 -34.34 -5.18 -0.91
N ALA A 11 -33.87 -6.27 -1.51
CA ALA A 11 -32.62 -6.89 -1.13
C ALA A 11 -31.48 -5.95 -1.51
N ASN A 12 -31.00 -5.18 -0.54
CA ASN A 12 -29.73 -4.46 -0.63
C ASN A 12 -28.61 -5.50 -0.76
N LEU A 13 -28.27 -5.86 -2.00
CA LEU A 13 -26.98 -6.47 -2.33
C LEU A 13 -25.91 -5.42 -2.03
N ALA A 14 -25.50 -5.33 -0.76
CA ALA A 14 -24.26 -4.69 -0.40
C ALA A 14 -23.15 -5.44 -1.14
N LEU A 15 -22.69 -4.87 -2.24
CA LEU A 15 -21.44 -5.22 -2.90
C LEU A 15 -20.34 -4.92 -1.88
N GLY A 16 -20.09 -5.86 -0.98
CA GLY A 16 -18.89 -5.87 -0.17
C GLY A 16 -17.72 -5.92 -1.13
N GLY A 17 -17.07 -4.79 -1.33
CA GLY A 17 -15.77 -4.75 -1.99
C GLY A 17 -14.82 -5.72 -1.27
N PRO A 18 -13.79 -6.24 -1.94
CA PRO A 18 -12.87 -7.17 -1.33
C PRO A 18 -12.21 -6.50 -0.12
N ALA A 19 -12.64 -6.86 1.08
CA ALA A 19 -11.91 -6.51 2.29
C ALA A 19 -10.56 -7.23 2.18
N GLN A 20 -9.47 -6.46 2.05
CA GLN A 20 -8.13 -7.02 2.03
C GLN A 20 -7.85 -7.60 3.42
N ALA A 21 -8.03 -8.91 3.56
CA ALA A 21 -7.82 -9.59 4.83
C ALA A 21 -6.35 -9.51 5.27
N HIS A 22 -5.38 -9.31 4.36
CA HIS A 22 -3.96 -9.29 4.68
C HIS A 22 -3.32 -7.94 4.31
N ARG A 23 -3.30 -7.03 5.27
CA ARG A 23 -2.74 -5.68 5.10
C ARG A 23 -1.24 -5.71 5.31
N LEU A 24 -0.48 -5.25 4.31
CA LEU A 24 0.96 -5.03 4.40
C LEU A 24 1.20 -3.63 4.94
N TRP A 25 2.13 -3.48 5.89
CA TRP A 25 2.47 -2.19 6.48
C TRP A 25 3.91 -2.14 6.96
N MET A 26 4.44 -0.92 7.04
CA MET A 26 5.70 -0.59 7.71
C MET A 26 5.42 0.49 8.75
N GLN A 27 5.79 0.27 10.00
CA GLN A 27 5.54 1.15 11.12
C GLN A 27 6.87 1.68 11.67
N PRO A 28 7.17 2.98 11.48
CA PRO A 28 8.33 3.60 12.10
C PRO A 28 8.08 3.89 13.58
N SER A 29 9.14 3.93 14.38
CA SER A 29 9.11 4.29 15.81
C SER A 29 8.75 5.77 16.06
N ALA A 30 8.98 6.62 15.06
CA ALA A 30 8.59 8.02 15.01
C ALA A 30 8.52 8.47 13.54
N THR A 31 7.63 9.40 13.20
CA THR A 31 7.57 9.94 11.83
C THR A 31 8.10 11.37 11.71
N VAL A 32 8.14 12.13 12.80
CA VAL A 32 8.74 13.48 12.88
C VAL A 32 9.81 13.48 13.97
N LEU A 33 11.04 13.80 13.57
CA LEU A 33 12.23 13.79 14.43
C LEU A 33 12.93 15.16 14.36
N SER A 34 13.71 15.48 15.39
CA SER A 34 14.49 16.71 15.49
C SER A 34 15.91 16.43 15.94
N GLY A 35 16.86 17.29 15.56
CA GLY A 35 18.27 17.16 15.90
C GLY A 35 19.16 17.30 14.67
N VAL A 36 20.48 17.17 14.89
CA VAL A 36 21.47 17.12 13.78
C VAL A 36 21.39 15.76 13.08
N GLU A 37 21.21 14.71 13.87
CA GLU A 37 20.97 13.35 13.42
C GLU A 37 19.94 12.69 14.34
N ALA A 38 19.29 11.63 13.86
CA ALA A 38 18.35 10.84 14.64
C ALA A 38 18.36 9.38 14.19
N TRP A 39 17.91 8.50 15.08
CA TRP A 39 17.65 7.09 14.77
C TRP A 39 16.15 6.82 14.78
N ALA A 40 15.70 6.01 13.84
CA ALA A 40 14.35 5.47 13.82
C ALA A 40 14.41 3.98 13.47
N THR A 41 13.64 3.17 14.19
CA THR A 41 13.43 1.76 13.87
C THR A 41 12.13 1.62 13.09
N VAL A 42 12.09 0.75 12.09
CA VAL A 42 10.89 0.45 11.30
C VAL A 42 10.59 -1.03 11.38
N ASP A 43 9.41 -1.36 11.90
CA ASP A 43 8.84 -2.70 11.90
C ASP A 43 7.98 -2.92 10.65
N ALA A 44 8.01 -4.10 10.05
CA ALA A 44 7.33 -4.41 8.81
C ALA A 44 6.63 -5.78 8.87
N ALA A 45 5.32 -5.82 8.63
CA ALA A 45 4.53 -7.04 8.75
C ALA A 45 3.32 -7.07 7.83
N VAL A 46 2.73 -8.26 7.75
CA VAL A 46 1.44 -8.54 7.16
C VAL A 46 0.52 -9.00 8.29
N SER A 47 -0.69 -8.44 8.38
CA SER A 47 -1.65 -8.79 9.42
C SER A 47 -3.10 -8.51 9.00
N ASN A 48 -4.05 -9.08 9.75
CA ASN A 48 -5.46 -8.74 9.59
C ASN A 48 -5.77 -7.51 10.45
N ASP A 49 -5.34 -7.54 11.72
CA ASP A 49 -5.35 -6.38 12.61
C ASP A 49 -4.14 -5.47 12.33
N LEU A 50 -4.41 -4.21 11.99
CA LEU A 50 -3.36 -3.24 11.68
C LEU A 50 -2.42 -2.99 12.86
N PHE A 51 -1.12 -2.98 12.55
CA PHE A 51 -0.05 -2.77 13.53
C PHE A 51 0.02 -3.84 14.62
N VAL A 52 -0.47 -5.05 14.33
CA VAL A 52 -0.38 -6.23 15.18
C VAL A 52 0.43 -7.31 14.47
N PHE A 53 1.46 -7.84 15.12
CA PHE A 53 2.29 -8.91 14.57
C PHE A 53 1.62 -10.27 14.74
N GLU A 54 0.78 -10.70 13.79
CA GLU A 54 -0.01 -11.94 13.95
C GLU A 54 -0.05 -12.89 12.76
N PHE A 55 0.46 -12.52 11.58
CA PHE A 55 0.39 -13.38 10.40
C PHE A 55 1.76 -13.71 9.81
N ASN A 56 2.42 -12.77 9.13
CA ASN A 56 3.72 -13.01 8.49
C ASN A 56 4.57 -11.74 8.47
N PRO A 57 5.92 -11.86 8.43
CA PRO A 57 6.76 -10.70 8.18
C PRO A 57 6.53 -10.16 6.77
N LEU A 58 6.59 -8.84 6.62
CA LEU A 58 6.83 -8.25 5.31
C LEU A 58 8.32 -8.51 5.00
N ARG A 59 8.58 -9.20 3.88
CA ARG A 59 9.95 -9.43 3.41
C ARG A 59 10.54 -8.12 2.90
N LEU A 60 11.84 -7.91 3.11
CA LEU A 60 12.54 -6.66 2.81
C LEU A 60 13.40 -6.74 1.54
N ASP A 61 13.21 -7.77 0.71
CA ASP A 61 14.01 -7.99 -0.51
C ASP A 61 13.86 -6.85 -1.53
N GLY A 62 12.74 -6.13 -1.52
CA GLY A 62 12.46 -4.97 -2.37
C GLY A 62 12.58 -3.63 -1.66
N LEU A 63 13.18 -3.60 -0.46
CA LEU A 63 13.22 -2.41 0.38
C LEU A 63 14.26 -1.45 -0.15
N THR A 64 13.81 -0.22 -0.41
CA THR A 64 14.67 0.92 -0.73
C THR A 64 14.32 2.08 0.18
N VAL A 65 15.33 2.86 0.57
CA VAL A 65 15.12 4.09 1.33
C VAL A 65 15.71 5.24 0.54
N THR A 66 14.89 6.25 0.24
CA THR A 66 15.30 7.48 -0.43
C THR A 66 15.43 8.59 0.61
N GLY A 67 16.57 9.27 0.64
CA GLY A 67 16.84 10.37 1.55
C GLY A 67 16.38 11.74 1.02
N PRO A 68 16.55 12.80 1.82
CA PRO A 68 16.08 14.15 1.52
C PRO A 68 16.66 14.80 0.26
N ASP A 69 17.73 14.27 -0.28
CA ASP A 69 18.40 14.73 -1.50
C ASP A 69 18.12 13.82 -2.71
N GLY A 70 17.19 12.86 -2.55
CA GLY A 70 16.85 11.86 -3.57
C GLY A 70 17.84 10.70 -3.64
N THR A 71 18.89 10.67 -2.82
CA THR A 71 19.89 9.60 -2.85
C THR A 71 19.46 8.39 -2.01
N PRO A 72 19.92 7.17 -2.35
CA PRO A 72 19.66 5.99 -1.51
C PRO A 72 20.29 6.11 -0.12
N VAL A 73 19.55 5.67 0.89
CA VAL A 73 19.99 5.56 2.29
C VAL A 73 20.10 4.10 2.64
N LYS A 74 21.24 3.71 3.24
CA LYS A 74 21.48 2.35 3.70
C LYS A 74 20.64 2.08 4.96
N ILE A 75 19.99 0.93 5.01
CA ILE A 75 19.36 0.43 6.24
C ILE A 75 20.41 -0.23 7.14
N GLU A 76 20.24 -0.11 8.44
CA GLU A 76 21.07 -0.77 9.44
C GLU A 76 20.27 -1.88 10.17
N ASN A 77 21.00 -2.85 10.74
CA ASN A 77 20.43 -3.92 11.57
C ASN A 77 19.18 -4.64 11.01
N PRO A 78 19.12 -5.01 9.71
CA PRO A 78 17.96 -5.71 9.18
C PRO A 78 17.83 -7.09 9.83
N ALA A 79 16.65 -7.42 10.32
CA ALA A 79 16.34 -8.72 10.89
C ALA A 79 14.94 -9.17 10.49
N THR A 80 14.77 -10.47 10.18
CA THR A 80 13.47 -11.06 9.87
C THR A 80 13.18 -12.20 10.84
N GLY A 81 12.14 -12.04 11.66
CA GLY A 81 11.61 -13.06 12.53
C GLY A 81 10.41 -13.79 11.93
N ARG A 82 9.67 -14.52 12.77
CA ARG A 82 8.48 -15.29 12.35
C ARG A 82 7.28 -14.44 11.96
N LEU A 83 7.12 -13.27 12.57
CA LEU A 83 5.92 -12.43 12.44
C LEU A 83 6.20 -11.02 11.92
N ARG A 84 7.47 -10.58 11.94
CA ARG A 84 7.87 -9.24 11.51
C ARG A 84 9.30 -9.22 10.97
N SER A 85 9.56 -8.29 10.07
CA SER A 85 10.91 -7.80 9.81
C SER A 85 11.12 -6.46 10.52
N THR A 86 12.36 -6.10 10.81
CA THR A 86 12.74 -4.81 11.40
C THR A 86 14.04 -4.33 10.76
N PHE A 87 14.23 -3.02 10.71
CA PHE A 87 15.48 -2.37 10.32
C PHE A 87 15.58 -0.98 10.96
N ASP A 88 16.78 -0.45 11.03
CA ASP A 88 17.06 0.88 11.56
C ASP A 88 17.46 1.86 10.45
N LEU A 89 17.11 3.13 10.65
CA LEU A 89 17.50 4.26 9.82
C LEU A 89 18.28 5.27 10.65
N HIS A 90 19.50 5.57 10.21
CA HIS A 90 20.29 6.69 10.70
C HIS A 90 20.04 7.91 9.83
N LEU A 91 19.22 8.83 10.32
CA LEU A 91 18.84 10.06 9.63
C LEU A 91 19.89 11.12 9.92
N THR A 92 20.74 11.44 8.95
CA THR A 92 21.88 12.36 9.10
C THR A 92 21.73 13.66 8.30
N LYS A 93 20.64 13.80 7.53
CA LYS A 93 20.35 14.99 6.71
C LYS A 93 18.95 15.50 7.05
N PRO A 94 18.76 16.82 7.19
CA PRO A 94 17.43 17.37 7.40
C PRO A 94 16.57 17.18 6.15
N GLY A 95 15.29 16.87 6.35
CA GLY A 95 14.29 16.64 5.31
C GLY A 95 13.59 15.30 5.41
N THR A 96 12.93 14.93 4.33
CA THR A 96 12.03 13.77 4.30
C THR A 96 12.71 12.56 3.70
N TYR A 97 12.49 11.42 4.34
CA TYR A 97 12.92 10.10 3.93
C TYR A 97 11.69 9.28 3.55
N ARG A 98 11.81 8.48 2.48
CA ARG A 98 10.79 7.51 2.08
C ARG A 98 11.38 6.11 2.15
N ALA A 99 10.83 5.26 3.00
CA ALA A 99 11.08 3.82 2.95
C ALA A 99 10.00 3.16 2.09
N SER A 100 10.41 2.37 1.10
CA SER A 100 9.53 1.72 0.12
C SER A 100 9.94 0.26 -0.05
N GLU A 101 9.10 -0.66 0.40
CA GLU A 101 9.15 -2.06 -0.01
C GLU A 101 8.29 -2.21 -1.26
N ALA A 102 8.93 -2.43 -2.41
CA ALA A 102 8.24 -2.55 -3.68
C ALA A 102 8.74 -3.75 -4.48
N GLY A 103 7.82 -4.46 -5.13
CA GLY A 103 8.14 -5.63 -5.92
C GLY A 103 7.16 -5.88 -7.05
N GLU A 104 7.66 -6.47 -8.13
CA GLU A 104 6.90 -6.87 -9.30
C GLU A 104 7.12 -8.36 -9.58
N PHE A 105 6.02 -9.10 -9.75
CA PHE A 105 6.04 -10.55 -9.97
C PHE A 105 4.94 -10.95 -10.94
N LEU A 106 5.15 -12.05 -11.67
CA LEU A 106 4.09 -12.74 -12.37
C LEU A 106 3.53 -13.87 -11.53
N PHE A 107 2.21 -14.03 -11.61
CA PHE A 107 1.49 -15.22 -11.20
C PHE A 107 0.89 -15.87 -12.44
N ALA A 108 1.19 -17.14 -12.68
CA ALA A 108 0.55 -17.93 -13.73
C ALA A 108 -0.26 -19.06 -13.11
N SER A 109 -1.44 -19.33 -13.66
CA SER A 109 -2.17 -20.57 -13.44
C SER A 109 -2.54 -21.16 -14.80
N TYR A 110 -2.33 -22.46 -14.98
CA TYR A 110 -2.58 -23.15 -16.24
C TYR A 110 -2.92 -24.62 -15.99
N LEU A 111 -3.51 -25.27 -16.99
CA LEU A 111 -3.70 -26.71 -17.02
C LEU A 111 -2.56 -27.35 -17.81
N LEU A 112 -1.98 -28.42 -17.27
CA LEU A 112 -1.03 -29.29 -17.95
C LEU A 112 -1.42 -30.73 -17.63
N ASP A 113 -1.64 -31.55 -18.66
CA ASP A 113 -2.09 -32.94 -18.53
C ASP A 113 -3.36 -33.08 -17.65
N GLY A 114 -4.29 -32.12 -17.78
CA GLY A 114 -5.52 -32.06 -16.97
C GLY A 114 -5.33 -31.62 -15.52
N GLN A 115 -4.10 -31.31 -15.08
CA GLN A 115 -3.81 -30.84 -13.73
C GLN A 115 -3.61 -29.33 -13.68
N GLN A 116 -4.24 -28.67 -12.71
CA GLN A 116 -3.98 -27.26 -12.44
C GLN A 116 -2.60 -27.07 -11.82
N LYS A 117 -1.78 -26.26 -12.49
CA LYS A 117 -0.48 -25.80 -12.02
C LYS A 117 -0.54 -24.31 -11.70
N ARG A 118 0.27 -23.89 -10.73
CA ARG A 118 0.47 -22.49 -10.37
C ARG A 118 1.96 -22.20 -10.33
N TRP A 119 2.31 -21.00 -10.73
CA TRP A 119 3.69 -20.54 -10.74
C TRP A 119 3.75 -19.07 -10.36
N ARG A 120 4.83 -18.69 -9.67
CA ARG A 120 5.18 -17.31 -9.37
C ARG A 120 6.66 -17.10 -9.71
N GLY A 121 6.97 -16.01 -10.40
CA GLY A 121 8.36 -15.67 -10.72
C GLY A 121 8.46 -14.34 -11.45
N ARG A 122 9.59 -14.11 -12.11
CA ARG A 122 9.82 -12.88 -12.89
C ARG A 122 9.36 -13.05 -14.34
N ALA A 123 9.08 -11.95 -15.03
CA ALA A 123 8.53 -11.99 -16.39
C ALA A 123 9.41 -12.77 -17.38
N GLU A 124 10.73 -12.65 -17.22
CA GLU A 124 11.72 -13.28 -18.09
C GLU A 124 11.77 -14.81 -17.96
N GLU A 125 11.22 -15.36 -16.86
CA GLU A 125 11.20 -16.80 -16.60
C GLU A 125 9.93 -17.48 -17.16
N LEU A 126 8.91 -16.69 -17.52
CA LEU A 126 7.57 -17.20 -17.85
C LEU A 126 7.60 -18.19 -19.02
N GLU A 127 8.25 -17.83 -20.14
CA GLU A 127 8.30 -18.66 -21.35
C GLU A 127 9.04 -19.99 -21.13
N ARG A 128 10.00 -20.00 -20.19
CA ARG A 128 10.75 -21.21 -19.84
C ARG A 128 9.94 -22.16 -18.97
N VAL A 129 9.03 -21.64 -18.13
CA VAL A 129 8.37 -22.41 -17.07
C VAL A 129 6.93 -22.80 -17.43
N VAL A 130 6.25 -22.05 -18.30
CA VAL A 130 4.91 -22.41 -18.79
C VAL A 130 5.05 -23.18 -20.11
N PRO A 131 4.77 -24.50 -20.14
CA PRO A 131 4.91 -25.29 -21.37
C PRO A 131 3.97 -24.83 -22.48
N LYS A 132 4.36 -25.01 -23.74
CA LYS A 132 3.51 -24.65 -24.90
C LYS A 132 2.21 -25.45 -24.96
N GLU A 133 2.22 -26.67 -24.43
CA GLU A 133 1.06 -27.57 -24.37
C GLU A 133 0.05 -27.14 -23.28
N ALA A 134 0.42 -26.18 -22.43
CA ALA A 134 -0.44 -25.73 -21.36
C ALA A 134 -1.70 -25.04 -21.91
N THR A 135 -2.84 -25.36 -21.32
CA THR A 135 -4.15 -24.78 -21.66
C THR A 135 -4.68 -23.95 -20.49
N ASP A 136 -5.73 -23.15 -20.73
CA ASP A 136 -6.33 -22.26 -19.73
C ASP A 136 -5.32 -21.36 -19.01
N VAL A 137 -4.31 -20.89 -19.74
CA VAL A 137 -3.24 -20.05 -19.20
C VAL A 137 -3.81 -18.70 -18.79
N ARG A 138 -3.75 -18.41 -17.50
CA ARG A 138 -4.07 -17.10 -16.92
C ARG A 138 -2.83 -16.53 -16.27
N ILE A 139 -2.46 -15.32 -16.66
CA ILE A 139 -1.28 -14.62 -16.13
C ILE A 139 -1.74 -13.33 -15.47
N THR A 140 -1.19 -13.03 -14.31
CA THR A 140 -1.35 -11.76 -13.61
C THR A 140 0.01 -11.17 -13.33
N GLN A 141 0.25 -9.95 -13.80
CA GLN A 141 1.36 -9.10 -13.37
C GLN A 141 0.95 -8.36 -12.09
N ALA A 142 1.58 -8.72 -10.99
CA ALA A 142 1.36 -8.14 -9.69
C ALA A 142 2.46 -7.13 -9.37
N GLN A 143 2.07 -5.90 -9.07
CA GLN A 143 2.94 -4.83 -8.58
C GLN A 143 2.45 -4.47 -7.18
N ASN A 144 3.31 -4.59 -6.17
CA ASN A 144 2.97 -4.22 -4.80
C ASN A 144 3.96 -3.16 -4.31
N ARG A 145 3.44 -2.15 -3.61
CA ARG A 145 4.22 -1.09 -2.98
C ARG A 145 3.68 -0.84 -1.58
N THR A 146 4.55 -0.88 -0.59
CA THR A 146 4.24 -0.52 0.80
C THR A 146 5.25 0.53 1.24
N GLU A 147 4.76 1.68 1.71
CA GLU A 147 5.60 2.83 2.04
C GLU A 147 5.37 3.37 3.45
N THR A 148 6.39 4.02 3.99
CA THR A 148 6.27 4.90 5.16
C THR A 148 7.24 6.07 5.02
N PHE A 149 6.93 7.17 5.69
CA PHE A 149 7.64 8.44 5.56
C PHE A 149 8.14 8.93 6.92
N LEU A 150 9.36 9.44 6.95
CA LEU A 150 9.97 10.03 8.14
C LEU A 150 10.54 11.41 7.79
N THR A 151 10.47 12.37 8.69
CA THR A 151 11.07 13.69 8.52
C THR A 151 12.01 14.01 9.68
N LEU A 152 13.25 14.39 9.37
CA LEU A 152 14.18 14.99 10.32
C LEU A 152 14.21 16.51 10.11
N GLY A 153 13.78 17.28 11.12
CA GLY A 153 13.76 18.75 11.02
C GLY A 153 12.74 19.24 9.99
N LYS A 154 13.17 20.11 9.06
CA LYS A 154 12.27 20.75 8.10
C LYS A 154 11.93 19.79 6.94
N PRO A 155 10.64 19.50 6.64
CA PRO A 155 10.26 18.59 5.56
C PRO A 155 10.63 19.14 4.17
N ASN A 156 10.86 18.22 3.23
CA ASN A 156 11.01 18.51 1.81
C ASN A 156 10.34 17.42 0.95
N THR A 157 10.35 17.56 -0.37
CA THR A 157 9.57 16.70 -1.28
C THR A 157 10.41 15.81 -2.19
N GLU A 158 11.74 15.89 -2.12
CA GLU A 158 12.62 15.19 -3.06
C GLU A 158 12.47 13.67 -3.00
N ALA A 159 12.41 13.10 -1.79
CA ALA A 159 12.17 11.67 -1.58
C ALA A 159 10.75 11.22 -1.98
N LEU A 160 9.81 12.16 -2.15
CA LEU A 160 8.39 11.89 -2.42
C LEU A 160 8.07 11.83 -3.91
N LYS A 161 9.05 12.05 -4.79
CA LYS A 161 8.85 11.97 -6.24
C LYS A 161 8.42 10.55 -6.65
N PRO A 162 7.35 10.41 -7.45
CA PRO A 162 6.93 9.11 -7.95
C PRO A 162 8.00 8.51 -8.88
N THR A 163 8.07 7.19 -8.90
CA THR A 163 8.98 6.41 -9.75
C THR A 163 8.42 6.19 -11.15
N GLY A 164 7.11 6.39 -11.35
CA GLY A 164 6.42 6.15 -12.60
C GLY A 164 6.11 4.67 -12.85
N ARG A 165 6.14 3.82 -11.81
CA ARG A 165 5.93 2.37 -11.93
C ARG A 165 4.95 1.85 -10.87
N GLY A 166 3.91 1.19 -11.36
CA GLY A 166 2.84 0.62 -10.56
C GLY A 166 1.91 1.70 -9.99
N LEU A 167 1.16 1.35 -8.96
CA LEU A 167 0.31 2.29 -8.23
C LEU A 167 1.16 3.04 -7.20
N GLU A 168 1.08 4.37 -7.18
CA GLU A 168 1.89 5.25 -6.34
C GLU A 168 1.03 6.37 -5.75
N LEU A 169 1.38 6.84 -4.55
CA LEU A 169 0.79 8.02 -3.93
C LEU A 169 1.68 9.22 -4.16
N ARG A 170 1.11 10.29 -4.74
CA ARG A 170 1.72 11.61 -4.81
C ARG A 170 1.05 12.52 -3.78
N PRO A 171 1.75 12.93 -2.70
CA PRO A 171 1.20 13.85 -1.73
C PRO A 171 1.07 15.28 -2.28
N GLU A 172 -0.09 15.91 -2.10
CA GLU A 172 -0.23 17.38 -2.17
C GLU A 172 -0.04 17.99 -0.78
N THR A 173 -0.60 17.34 0.24
CA THR A 173 -0.25 17.55 1.65
C THR A 173 0.89 16.62 2.03
N HIS A 174 1.95 17.17 2.65
CA HIS A 174 3.12 16.40 3.07
C HIS A 174 2.72 15.26 4.03
N PRO A 175 3.20 14.00 3.84
CA PRO A 175 2.72 12.83 4.59
C PRO A 175 3.08 12.84 6.08
N ASN A 176 4.06 13.66 6.50
CA ASN A 176 4.40 13.91 7.91
C ASN A 176 3.87 15.26 8.43
N ASN A 177 2.92 15.88 7.72
CA ASN A 177 2.25 17.10 8.15
C ASN A 177 0.73 16.90 8.10
N LEU A 178 0.25 15.90 8.86
CA LEU A 178 -1.16 15.54 8.95
C LEU A 178 -1.62 15.82 10.37
N VAL A 179 -2.71 16.57 10.51
CA VAL A 179 -3.24 17.00 11.81
C VAL A 179 -4.71 16.62 11.89
N ALA A 180 -5.14 16.14 13.06
CA ALA A 180 -6.53 15.79 13.29
C ALA A 180 -7.44 17.02 13.16
N GLY A 181 -8.55 16.88 12.45
CA GLY A 181 -9.48 17.95 12.11
C GLY A 181 -9.12 18.69 10.81
N GLU A 182 -7.91 18.54 10.29
CA GLU A 182 -7.48 19.18 9.04
C GLU A 182 -7.70 18.30 7.81
N VAL A 183 -7.84 18.95 6.65
CA VAL A 183 -7.93 18.29 5.35
C VAL A 183 -6.55 18.05 4.80
N ALA A 184 -6.25 16.81 4.44
CA ALA A 184 -5.10 16.46 3.62
C ALA A 184 -5.53 16.02 2.22
N ARG A 185 -4.72 16.34 1.22
CA ARG A 185 -4.95 15.99 -0.18
C ARG A 185 -3.81 15.17 -0.76
N PHE A 186 -4.17 14.19 -1.56
CA PHE A 186 -3.24 13.29 -2.24
C PHE A 186 -3.75 12.99 -3.65
N ALA A 187 -2.88 12.43 -4.49
CA ALA A 187 -3.24 11.83 -5.76
C ALA A 187 -2.69 10.41 -5.87
N LEU A 188 -3.48 9.47 -6.40
CA LEU A 188 -2.94 8.19 -6.86
C LEU A 188 -2.53 8.31 -8.33
N LEU A 189 -1.38 7.74 -8.63
CA LEU A 189 -0.83 7.61 -9.97
C LEU A 189 -0.68 6.13 -10.30
N LEU A 190 -0.96 5.74 -11.54
CA LEU A 190 -0.72 4.41 -12.08
C LEU A 190 0.24 4.56 -13.26
N ASP A 191 1.45 4.03 -13.10
CA ASP A 191 2.56 4.20 -14.05
C ASP A 191 2.80 5.67 -14.43
N GLY A 192 2.75 6.56 -13.43
CA GLY A 192 2.96 8.00 -13.58
C GLY A 192 1.75 8.80 -14.09
N ALA A 193 0.69 8.15 -14.58
CA ALA A 193 -0.55 8.81 -15.01
C ALA A 193 -1.58 8.88 -13.87
N PRO A 194 -2.50 9.86 -13.86
CA PRO A 194 -3.61 9.90 -12.91
C PRO A 194 -4.42 8.59 -12.82
N ALA A 195 -4.53 8.02 -11.62
CA ALA A 195 -5.33 6.82 -11.37
C ALA A 195 -6.73 7.21 -10.89
N SER A 196 -7.67 7.34 -11.83
CA SER A 196 -9.04 7.77 -11.56
C SER A 196 -9.97 6.63 -11.14
N ASN A 197 -11.03 6.97 -10.39
CA ASN A 197 -12.07 6.02 -9.93
C ASN A 197 -11.53 4.84 -9.11
N VAL A 198 -10.38 5.02 -8.45
CA VAL A 198 -9.75 4.01 -7.58
C VAL A 198 -10.34 4.13 -6.18
N ASP A 199 -10.80 3.01 -5.62
CA ASP A 199 -11.22 2.95 -4.23
C ASP A 199 -10.00 3.05 -3.30
N VAL A 200 -10.10 3.93 -2.31
CA VAL A 200 -9.08 4.15 -1.29
C VAL A 200 -9.70 3.84 0.07
N GLU A 201 -9.06 2.92 0.79
CA GLU A 201 -9.42 2.57 2.15
C GLU A 201 -8.38 3.14 3.11
N ILE A 202 -8.82 3.86 4.13
CA ILE A 202 -7.97 4.39 5.18
C ILE A 202 -8.48 3.85 6.50
N VAL A 203 -7.60 3.28 7.31
CA VAL A 203 -7.99 2.63 8.56
C VAL A 203 -7.04 3.04 9.67
N ARG A 204 -7.61 3.54 10.77
CA ARG A 204 -6.84 3.89 11.95
C ARG A 204 -6.31 2.65 12.65
N GLY A 205 -5.05 2.67 13.05
CA GLY A 205 -4.42 1.67 13.90
C GLY A 205 -5.13 1.47 15.24
N GLY A 206 -4.86 0.35 15.93
CA GLY A 206 -5.45 0.07 17.24
C GLY A 206 -6.92 -0.40 17.19
N GLY A 207 -7.40 -0.85 16.03
CA GLY A 207 -8.76 -1.38 15.85
C GLY A 207 -9.10 -2.53 16.81
N ARG A 208 -8.11 -3.36 17.17
CA ARG A 208 -8.22 -4.44 18.16
C ARG A 208 -8.76 -4.00 19.53
N TYR A 209 -8.57 -2.73 19.89
CA TYR A 209 -9.00 -2.16 21.18
C TYR A 209 -10.22 -1.23 21.05
N ARG A 210 -10.89 -1.21 19.89
CA ARG A 210 -12.08 -0.39 19.64
C ARG A 210 -13.27 -1.24 19.21
N ASN A 211 -14.47 -0.79 19.56
CA ASN A 211 -15.72 -1.42 19.12
C ASN A 211 -15.99 -1.23 17.61
N LYS A 212 -15.31 -0.27 16.97
CA LYS A 212 -15.43 0.02 15.54
C LYS A 212 -14.03 0.19 14.95
N ILE A 213 -13.83 -0.37 13.76
CA ILE A 213 -12.56 -0.31 13.02
C ILE A 213 -12.20 1.15 12.69
N GLY A 214 -13.20 1.95 12.29
CA GLY A 214 -13.02 3.36 11.90
C GLY A 214 -12.45 3.51 10.49
N GLU A 215 -12.95 2.70 9.54
CA GLU A 215 -12.56 2.78 8.14
C GLU A 215 -13.14 4.04 7.48
N ILE A 216 -12.32 4.74 6.72
CA ILE A 216 -12.70 5.84 5.82
C ILE A 216 -12.57 5.28 4.40
N LYS A 217 -13.67 5.33 3.63
CA LYS A 217 -13.71 4.88 2.25
C LYS A 217 -13.87 6.09 1.33
N LEU A 218 -12.91 6.25 0.44
CA LEU A 218 -12.82 7.34 -0.52
C LEU A 218 -12.66 6.76 -1.92
N LYS A 219 -12.79 7.62 -2.92
CA LYS A 219 -12.59 7.28 -4.32
C LYS A 219 -11.85 8.42 -5.01
N THR A 220 -10.90 8.11 -5.86
CA THR A 220 -10.15 9.13 -6.59
C THR A 220 -10.98 9.78 -7.69
N GLY A 221 -10.80 11.08 -7.87
CA GLY A 221 -11.37 11.86 -8.96
C GLY A 221 -10.73 11.56 -10.31
N ALA A 222 -11.18 12.28 -11.36
CA ALA A 222 -10.67 12.11 -12.72
C ALA A 222 -9.17 12.42 -12.87
N ASP A 223 -8.65 13.31 -12.03
CA ASP A 223 -7.23 13.68 -11.93
C ASP A 223 -6.43 12.78 -10.96
N GLY A 224 -7.04 11.70 -10.47
CA GLY A 224 -6.47 10.78 -9.48
C GLY A 224 -6.46 11.33 -8.06
N THR A 225 -6.98 12.53 -7.82
CA THR A 225 -6.93 13.17 -6.49
C THR A 225 -8.03 12.67 -5.55
N PHE A 226 -7.74 12.69 -4.26
CA PHE A 226 -8.71 12.48 -3.19
C PHE A 226 -8.34 13.33 -1.97
N SER A 227 -9.31 13.64 -1.13
CA SER A 227 -9.12 14.42 0.10
C SER A 227 -9.66 13.65 1.29
N VAL A 228 -8.97 13.76 2.42
CA VAL A 228 -9.35 13.13 3.69
C VAL A 228 -9.30 14.17 4.79
N THR A 229 -10.35 14.23 5.61
CA THR A 229 -10.34 14.96 6.88
C THR A 229 -10.03 13.95 7.98
N TRP A 230 -8.92 14.14 8.68
CA TRP A 230 -8.49 13.16 9.68
C TRP A 230 -9.31 13.29 10.96
N PRO A 231 -10.06 12.26 11.40
CA PRO A 231 -10.97 12.41 12.52
C PRO A 231 -10.24 12.47 13.87
N GLU A 232 -9.16 11.70 14.03
CA GLU A 232 -8.41 11.58 15.28
C GLU A 232 -6.91 11.45 15.02
N ALA A 233 -6.09 11.81 16.00
CA ALA A 233 -4.66 11.54 15.97
C ALA A 233 -4.36 10.03 16.07
N GLY A 234 -3.21 9.64 15.52
CA GLY A 234 -2.67 8.28 15.56
C GLY A 234 -2.14 7.81 14.21
N LEU A 235 -1.69 6.55 14.19
CA LEU A 235 -1.24 5.89 12.95
C LEU A 235 -2.45 5.41 12.13
N TYR A 236 -2.35 5.59 10.82
CA TYR A 236 -3.31 5.15 9.83
C TYR A 236 -2.61 4.30 8.77
N TRP A 237 -3.30 3.27 8.32
CA TRP A 237 -2.97 2.56 7.10
C TRP A 237 -3.84 3.09 5.98
N LEU A 238 -3.24 3.33 4.82
CA LEU A 238 -3.92 3.66 3.56
C LEU A 238 -3.67 2.53 2.58
N GLY A 239 -4.72 2.02 1.94
CA GLY A 239 -4.64 1.00 0.92
C GLY A 239 -5.44 1.38 -0.33
N ALA A 240 -4.90 1.03 -1.49
CA ALA A 240 -5.58 1.15 -2.77
C ALA A 240 -5.14 0.03 -3.72
N GLU A 241 -6.03 -0.36 -4.62
CA GLU A 241 -5.78 -1.42 -5.58
C GLU A 241 -6.40 -1.09 -6.94
N VAL A 242 -5.67 -1.40 -8.01
CA VAL A 242 -6.16 -1.37 -9.39
C VAL A 242 -5.99 -2.76 -10.01
N GLN A 243 -7.03 -3.23 -10.68
CA GLN A 243 -6.98 -4.40 -11.56
C GLN A 243 -7.50 -4.03 -12.95
N ASP A 244 -6.76 -4.37 -13.99
CA ASP A 244 -7.19 -4.19 -15.38
C ASP A 244 -6.44 -5.12 -16.33
N ASP A 245 -6.71 -5.00 -17.62
CA ASP A 245 -6.08 -5.80 -18.69
C ASP A 245 -4.92 -5.04 -19.37
N LYS A 246 -4.32 -4.06 -18.68
CA LYS A 246 -3.25 -3.18 -19.20
C LYS A 246 -1.89 -3.48 -18.56
N ALA A 247 -1.60 -4.76 -18.33
CA ALA A 247 -0.27 -5.20 -17.93
C ALA A 247 0.78 -4.83 -18.99
N THR A 248 2.03 -4.60 -18.57
CA THR A 248 3.14 -4.44 -19.51
C THR A 248 3.62 -5.78 -20.05
N VAL A 249 3.30 -6.88 -19.36
CA VAL A 249 3.55 -8.25 -19.85
C VAL A 249 2.43 -8.68 -20.80
N PRO A 250 2.76 -9.13 -22.04
CA PRO A 250 1.76 -9.56 -23.00
C PRO A 250 0.83 -10.64 -22.45
N LYS A 251 -0.48 -10.50 -22.72
CA LYS A 251 -1.55 -11.44 -22.29
C LYS A 251 -1.73 -11.57 -20.77
N ALA A 252 -1.04 -10.78 -19.96
CA ALA A 252 -1.27 -10.72 -18.53
C ALA A 252 -2.38 -9.71 -18.19
N ARG A 253 -3.13 -9.98 -17.12
CA ARG A 253 -3.88 -8.95 -16.40
C ARG A 253 -2.94 -8.24 -15.43
N ARG A 254 -3.22 -6.99 -15.08
CA ARG A 254 -2.49 -6.26 -14.05
C ARG A 254 -3.26 -6.29 -12.74
N ARG A 255 -2.51 -6.39 -11.64
CA ARG A 255 -2.95 -6.06 -10.29
C ARG A 255 -1.89 -5.19 -9.63
N ALA A 256 -2.19 -3.92 -9.40
CA ALA A 256 -1.30 -2.96 -8.75
C ALA A 256 -1.87 -2.57 -7.39
N VAL A 257 -1.07 -2.72 -6.32
CA VAL A 257 -1.46 -2.43 -4.94
C VAL A 257 -0.52 -1.39 -4.35
N TYR A 258 -1.11 -0.41 -3.67
CA TYR A 258 -0.40 0.59 -2.90
C TYR A 258 -0.85 0.53 -1.44
N ASN A 259 0.11 0.52 -0.52
CA ASN A 259 -0.11 0.66 0.91
C ASN A 259 0.79 1.77 1.47
N ALA A 260 0.31 2.53 2.44
CA ALA A 260 1.15 3.43 3.22
C ALA A 260 0.76 3.44 4.70
N THR A 261 1.75 3.63 5.56
CA THR A 261 1.53 4.03 6.96
C THR A 261 1.74 5.54 7.10
N LEU A 262 0.75 6.22 7.68
CA LEU A 262 0.75 7.67 7.88
C LEU A 262 0.48 7.98 9.36
N GLU A 263 1.15 8.98 9.92
CA GLU A 263 0.86 9.47 11.28
C GLU A 263 0.08 10.78 11.19
N VAL A 264 -1.02 10.85 11.95
CA VAL A 264 -1.80 12.06 12.16
C VAL A 264 -1.51 12.57 13.57
N LEU A 265 -1.04 13.80 13.67
CA LEU A 265 -0.72 14.46 14.92
C LEU A 265 -1.98 15.10 15.56
N PRO A 266 -1.98 15.30 16.89
CA PRO A 266 -3.00 16.14 17.53
C PRO A 266 -2.90 17.60 17.04
N PRO A 267 -4.00 18.37 17.10
CA PRO A 267 -4.02 19.80 16.79
C PRO A 267 -3.20 20.64 17.77
#